data_AF-A0A968YQ56-F1
#
_entry.id   AF-A0A968YQ56-F1
#
_cell.length_a   1.000
_cell.length_b   1.000
_cell.length_c   1.000
_cell.angle_alpha   90.00
_cell.angle_beta   90.00
_cell.angle_gamma   90.00
#
_symmetry.space_group_name_H-M   'P 1'
#
loop_
_entity.id
_entity.type
_entity.pdbx_description
1 polymer ?
#
loop_
_entity_poly.entity_id
_entity_poly.type
_entity_poly.pdbx_seq_one_letter_code
_entity_poly.pdbx_strand_id
1 'polypeptide(L)'
;MKESNSGQLTQRILILLLMDDGKTYQEISDFLGCGYRTVAYWCVHGDPDNLESLRDGREKGNYQKVTEEYIDLLMETIEKDPIELGYEFGRWSTARLATYLTEMTGIELSGEHVRRILKKKKYVYLWAKYSLEDKQDSAKREAFKEKLEGYLEASKLEPNRLQVWFWDETGFSLRVIRRKTWGKKGRRKKVTGQRSRGRVNVMGGIRYSDRKRICYFIEKGTGDIFYEQLKQLNEFVKSEWIQQGNQEADFQKLGPKVLIILDNASYHKKKDIVAKIEKNLPNIQLYFLPAYSPDYNLIELVWHSTKEYVAHRLFQSVSELQVLLDKLLNKGELIIKWQRKIKNKGNAVIAS
;
A
#
# COMPACT_ATOMS: atom_id res chain seq x y z
N MET A 1 -2.66 1.63 36.37
CA MET A 1 -1.84 0.62 35.67
C MET A 1 -2.69 -0.61 35.41
N LYS A 2 -3.16 -0.76 34.16
CA LYS A 2 -3.83 -1.96 33.67
C LYS A 2 -2.80 -2.72 32.84
N GLU A 3 -2.09 -3.65 33.46
CA GLU A 3 -1.44 -4.75 32.75
C GLU A 3 -1.62 -6.03 33.56
N SER A 4 -2.05 -7.06 32.85
CA SER A 4 -2.80 -8.23 33.32
C SER A 4 -1.95 -9.28 34.06
N ASN A 5 -1.11 -8.87 35.00
CA ASN A 5 -0.41 -9.75 35.93
C ASN A 5 -0.16 -9.12 37.32
N SER A 6 -0.61 -7.89 37.58
CA SER A 6 -0.30 -7.18 38.83
C SER A 6 -1.24 -7.47 39.99
N GLY A 7 -2.47 -7.96 39.75
CA GLY A 7 -3.48 -8.11 40.80
C GLY A 7 -3.09 -9.10 41.90
N GLN A 8 -2.48 -10.23 41.54
CA GLN A 8 -2.02 -11.23 42.51
C GLN A 8 -0.79 -10.75 43.28
N LEU A 9 0.14 -10.06 42.61
CA LEU A 9 1.32 -9.49 43.25
C LEU A 9 0.91 -8.38 44.25
N THR A 10 -0.01 -7.49 43.87
CA THR A 10 -0.57 -6.48 44.77
C THR A 10 -1.27 -7.12 45.97
N GLN A 11 -2.04 -8.19 45.76
CA GLN A 11 -2.69 -8.91 46.85
C GLN A 11 -1.67 -9.52 47.83
N ARG A 12 -0.55 -10.09 47.34
CA ARG A 12 0.52 -10.64 48.17
C ARG A 12 1.27 -9.56 48.97
N ILE A 13 1.52 -8.41 48.36
CA ILE A 13 2.11 -7.24 49.05
C ILE A 13 1.17 -6.76 50.17
N LEU A 14 -0.13 -6.66 49.89
CA LEU A 14 -1.14 -6.28 50.89
C LEU A 14 -1.22 -7.28 52.05
N ILE A 15 -1.07 -8.58 51.80
CA ILE A 15 -1.01 -9.60 52.85
C ILE A 15 0.15 -9.32 53.82
N LEU A 16 1.35 -9.03 53.29
CA LEU A 16 2.52 -8.74 54.12
C LEU A 16 2.40 -7.43 54.88
N LEU A 17 1.89 -6.38 54.24
CA LEU A 17 1.66 -5.09 54.90
C LEU A 17 0.66 -5.20 56.05
N LEU A 18 -0.45 -5.91 55.84
CA LEU A 18 -1.46 -6.09 56.89
C LEU A 18 -0.95 -6.98 58.03
N MET A 19 -0.05 -7.93 57.73
CA MET A 19 0.62 -8.72 58.76
C MET A 19 1.57 -7.84 59.61
N ASP A 20 2.32 -6.95 58.97
CA ASP A 20 3.21 -5.99 59.67
C ASP A 20 2.40 -5.01 60.55
N ASP A 21 1.21 -4.60 60.09
CA ASP A 21 0.21 -3.84 60.87
C ASP A 21 -0.42 -4.67 62.02
N GLY A 22 0.02 -5.90 62.25
CA GLY A 22 -0.39 -6.74 63.38
C GLY A 22 -1.71 -7.47 63.20
N LYS A 23 -2.27 -7.54 61.98
CA LYS A 23 -3.50 -8.29 61.71
C LYS A 23 -3.28 -9.80 61.75
N THR A 24 -4.25 -10.52 62.29
CA THR A 24 -4.24 -11.99 62.27
C THR A 24 -4.51 -12.51 60.87
N TYR A 25 -4.07 -13.74 60.58
CA TYR A 25 -4.26 -14.35 59.26
C TYR A 25 -5.74 -14.47 58.86
N GLN A 26 -6.64 -14.64 59.83
CA GLN A 26 -8.09 -14.70 59.60
C GLN A 26 -8.65 -13.34 59.21
N GLU A 27 -8.24 -12.26 59.89
CA GLU A 27 -8.65 -10.90 59.53
C GLU A 27 -8.16 -10.49 58.14
N ILE A 28 -6.92 -10.86 57.79
CA ILE A 28 -6.35 -10.58 56.46
C ILE A 28 -7.11 -11.36 55.38
N SER A 29 -7.43 -12.63 55.65
CA SER A 29 -8.23 -13.50 54.77
C SER A 29 -9.59 -12.87 54.47
N ASP A 30 -10.30 -12.43 55.52
CA ASP A 30 -11.63 -11.85 55.42
C ASP A 30 -11.60 -10.46 54.75
N PHE A 31 -10.59 -9.64 55.06
CA PHE A 31 -10.42 -8.29 54.50
C PHE A 31 -10.09 -8.31 53.00
N LEU A 32 -9.20 -9.20 52.57
CA LEU A 32 -8.78 -9.32 51.16
C LEU A 32 -9.63 -10.28 50.35
N GLY A 33 -10.59 -10.98 50.98
CA GLY A 33 -11.46 -11.97 50.34
C GLY A 33 -10.68 -13.13 49.72
N CYS A 34 -9.57 -13.54 50.32
CA CYS A 34 -8.71 -14.62 49.83
C CYS A 34 -8.63 -15.76 50.85
N GLY A 35 -8.29 -16.97 50.41
CA GLY A 35 -8.29 -18.12 51.33
C GLY A 35 -7.22 -18.02 52.41
N TYR A 36 -7.56 -18.36 53.65
CA TYR A 36 -6.65 -18.41 54.80
C TYR A 36 -5.29 -19.09 54.49
N ARG A 37 -5.32 -20.22 53.77
CA ARG A 37 -4.08 -20.94 53.37
C ARG A 37 -3.17 -20.12 52.47
N THR A 38 -3.74 -19.26 51.62
CA THR A 38 -2.97 -18.35 50.77
C THR A 38 -2.30 -17.28 51.62
N VAL A 39 -3.02 -16.69 52.57
CA VAL A 39 -2.48 -15.73 53.54
C VAL A 39 -1.33 -16.35 54.31
N ALA A 40 -1.58 -17.49 54.97
CA ALA A 40 -0.57 -18.18 55.77
C ALA A 40 0.68 -18.55 54.95
N TYR A 41 0.51 -19.04 53.72
CA TYR A 41 1.63 -19.38 52.84
C TYR A 41 2.52 -18.17 52.55
N TRP A 42 1.93 -17.03 52.16
CA TRP A 42 2.71 -15.84 51.81
C TRP A 42 3.26 -15.10 53.02
N CYS A 43 2.60 -15.14 54.17
CA CYS A 43 3.14 -14.63 55.43
C CYS A 43 4.40 -15.39 55.88
N VAL A 44 4.50 -16.70 55.56
CA VAL A 44 5.64 -17.54 55.94
C VAL A 44 6.75 -17.52 54.89
N HIS A 45 6.40 -17.48 53.60
CA HIS A 45 7.37 -17.65 52.50
C HIS A 45 7.63 -16.37 51.70
N GLY A 46 6.82 -15.34 51.87
CA GLY A 46 7.02 -14.05 51.22
C GLY A 46 8.03 -13.21 51.98
N ASP A 47 8.99 -12.68 51.25
CA ASP A 47 9.99 -11.75 51.77
C ASP A 47 9.63 -10.33 51.30
N PRO A 48 9.31 -9.40 52.24
CA PRO A 48 8.95 -8.03 51.90
C PRO A 48 10.08 -7.25 51.22
N ASP A 49 11.34 -7.61 51.47
CA ASP A 49 12.52 -6.96 50.90
C ASP A 49 12.91 -7.54 49.53
N ASN A 50 12.27 -8.65 49.11
CA ASN A 50 12.50 -9.29 47.83
C ASN A 50 11.18 -9.53 47.07
N LEU A 51 10.81 -8.57 46.22
CA LEU A 51 9.59 -8.65 45.39
C LEU A 51 9.50 -9.87 44.47
N GLU A 52 10.63 -10.49 44.09
CA GLU A 52 10.62 -11.72 43.29
C GLU A 52 10.19 -12.94 44.12
N SER A 53 10.38 -12.92 45.45
CA SER A 53 9.87 -13.96 46.36
C SER A 53 8.34 -14.04 46.34
N LEU A 54 7.67 -12.93 46.02
CA LEU A 54 6.21 -12.81 45.97
C LEU A 54 5.63 -13.23 44.62
N ARG A 55 6.44 -13.73 43.69
CA ARG A 55 5.97 -14.33 42.44
C ARG A 55 5.78 -15.82 42.61
N ASP A 56 4.65 -16.34 42.13
CA ASP A 56 4.42 -17.79 42.19
C ASP A 56 5.33 -18.46 41.16
N GLY A 57 6.12 -19.46 41.55
CA GLY A 57 6.97 -20.21 40.64
C GLY A 57 6.22 -20.87 39.48
N ARG A 58 4.90 -21.08 39.62
CA ARG A 58 4.00 -21.52 38.55
C ARG A 58 3.81 -20.48 37.44
N GLU A 59 4.13 -19.20 37.68
CA GLU A 59 4.11 -18.12 36.68
C GLU A 59 5.18 -18.31 35.59
N LYS A 60 6.23 -19.13 35.84
CA LYS A 60 7.23 -19.49 34.82
C LYS A 60 6.63 -20.27 33.64
N GLY A 61 5.38 -20.73 33.77
CA GLY A 61 4.65 -21.46 32.74
C GLY A 61 5.14 -22.90 32.58
N ASN A 62 4.44 -23.65 31.74
CA ASN A 62 4.82 -25.03 31.40
C ASN A 62 6.21 -25.10 30.75
N TYR A 63 6.89 -26.25 30.88
CA TYR A 63 8.15 -26.57 30.21
C TYR A 63 8.14 -26.11 28.75
N GLN A 64 8.99 -25.15 28.40
CA GLN A 64 9.13 -24.70 27.02
C GLN A 64 10.03 -25.70 26.30
N LYS A 65 9.45 -26.50 25.41
CA LYS A 65 10.21 -27.41 24.51
C LYS A 65 11.18 -26.67 23.58
N VAL A 66 11.08 -25.34 23.50
CA VAL A 66 11.77 -24.51 22.51
C VAL A 66 13.00 -23.90 23.16
N THR A 67 14.19 -24.26 22.67
CA THR A 67 15.48 -23.69 23.09
C THR A 67 15.76 -22.37 22.36
N GLU A 68 16.72 -21.58 22.86
CA GLU A 68 17.17 -20.37 22.16
C GLU A 68 17.77 -20.71 20.80
N GLU A 69 18.57 -21.78 20.74
CA GLU A 69 19.14 -22.33 19.49
C GLU A 69 18.08 -22.65 18.44
N TYR A 70 16.94 -23.22 18.85
CA TYR A 70 15.82 -23.49 17.94
C TYR A 70 15.25 -22.20 17.34
N ILE A 71 15.13 -21.16 18.18
CA ILE A 71 14.61 -19.85 17.75
C ILE A 71 15.57 -19.22 16.75
N ASP A 72 16.88 -19.24 17.04
CA ASP A 72 17.88 -18.64 16.16
C ASP A 72 17.95 -19.37 14.82
N LEU A 73 17.91 -20.71 14.82
CA LEU A 73 17.83 -21.49 13.59
C LEU A 73 16.55 -21.20 12.79
N LEU A 74 15.39 -21.06 13.45
CA LEU A 74 14.15 -20.64 12.79
C LEU A 74 14.29 -19.26 12.14
N MET A 75 14.95 -18.31 12.83
CA MET A 75 15.16 -16.96 12.32
C MET A 75 16.13 -16.91 11.14
N GLU A 76 17.15 -17.76 11.14
CA GLU A 76 18.07 -17.89 10.01
C GLU A 76 17.38 -18.56 8.81
N THR A 77 16.65 -19.64 9.06
CA THR A 77 16.01 -20.47 8.01
C THR A 77 14.95 -19.70 7.24
N ILE A 78 14.16 -18.86 7.92
CA ILE A 78 13.05 -18.14 7.27
C ILE A 78 13.52 -17.11 6.23
N GLU A 79 14.77 -16.63 6.34
CA GLU A 79 15.37 -15.66 5.41
C GLU A 79 16.00 -16.33 4.18
N LYS A 80 16.27 -17.65 4.23
CA LYS A 80 16.82 -18.41 3.10
C LYS A 80 15.73 -18.95 2.18
N ASP A 81 15.99 -18.97 0.87
CA ASP A 81 15.11 -19.65 -0.07
C ASP A 81 15.20 -21.17 0.17
N PRO A 82 14.08 -21.90 0.30
CA PRO A 82 14.15 -23.35 0.48
C PRO A 82 14.91 -24.09 -0.63
N ILE A 83 15.02 -23.51 -1.84
CA ILE A 83 15.83 -24.06 -2.93
C ILE A 83 17.32 -24.10 -2.55
N GLU A 84 17.82 -23.10 -1.82
CA GLU A 84 19.21 -23.08 -1.33
C GLU A 84 19.48 -24.21 -0.33
N LEU A 85 18.44 -24.71 0.33
CA LEU A 85 18.50 -25.85 1.24
C LEU A 85 18.14 -27.19 0.56
N GLY A 86 18.04 -27.22 -0.78
CA GLY A 86 17.81 -28.43 -1.55
C GLY A 86 16.35 -28.87 -1.68
N TYR A 87 15.39 -28.01 -1.31
CA TYR A 87 13.96 -28.32 -1.47
C TYR A 87 13.39 -27.86 -2.81
N GLU A 88 12.46 -28.63 -3.37
CA GLU A 88 11.81 -28.32 -4.66
C GLU A 88 10.74 -27.22 -4.57
N PHE A 89 10.39 -26.77 -3.36
CA PHE A 89 9.37 -25.74 -3.17
C PHE A 89 9.97 -24.36 -2.96
N GLY A 90 9.41 -23.33 -3.61
CA GLY A 90 9.92 -21.94 -3.47
C GLY A 90 9.36 -21.14 -2.29
N ARG A 91 8.77 -21.77 -1.25
CA ARG A 91 8.33 -21.03 -0.05
C ARG A 91 8.23 -21.86 1.22
N TRP A 92 8.53 -21.23 2.34
CA TRP A 92 8.25 -21.74 3.67
C TRP A 92 6.77 -21.68 4.04
N SER A 93 6.26 -22.75 4.63
CA SER A 93 5.04 -22.76 5.43
C SER A 93 5.43 -23.07 6.87
N THR A 94 4.59 -22.74 7.86
CA THR A 94 4.95 -23.04 9.25
C THR A 94 5.03 -24.54 9.53
N ALA A 95 4.32 -25.37 8.75
CA ALA A 95 4.48 -26.82 8.79
C ALA A 95 5.84 -27.26 8.20
N ARG A 96 6.26 -26.69 7.07
CA ARG A 96 7.56 -27.00 6.45
C ARG A 96 8.73 -26.57 7.33
N LEU A 97 8.64 -25.39 7.94
CA LEU A 97 9.62 -24.92 8.92
C LEU A 97 9.69 -25.86 10.12
N ALA A 98 8.54 -26.33 10.63
CA ALA A 98 8.52 -27.29 11.72
C ALA A 98 9.22 -28.61 11.34
N THR A 99 8.97 -29.14 10.13
CA THR A 99 9.64 -30.34 9.62
C THR A 99 11.16 -30.14 9.55
N TYR A 100 11.62 -29.09 8.87
CA TYR A 100 13.05 -28.79 8.74
C TYR A 100 13.73 -28.63 10.12
N LEU A 101 13.10 -27.88 11.03
CA LEU A 101 13.65 -27.66 12.36
C LEU A 101 13.66 -28.93 13.20
N THR A 102 12.69 -29.84 13.01
CA THR A 102 12.69 -31.15 13.67
C THR A 102 13.85 -32.00 13.16
N GLU A 103 14.12 -31.99 11.84
CA GLU A 103 15.26 -32.70 11.24
C GLU A 103 16.61 -32.18 11.78
N MET A 104 16.75 -30.85 11.96
CA MET A 104 18.01 -30.24 12.39
C MET A 104 18.24 -30.27 13.90
N THR A 105 17.18 -30.17 14.71
CA THR A 105 17.30 -30.02 16.18
C THR A 105 16.81 -31.23 16.97
N GLY A 106 16.11 -32.16 16.32
CA GLY A 106 15.41 -33.28 16.99
C GLY A 106 14.17 -32.87 17.80
N ILE A 107 13.85 -31.56 17.87
CA ILE A 107 12.72 -31.04 18.64
C ILE A 107 11.47 -30.99 17.76
N GLU A 108 10.53 -31.89 18.03
CA GLU A 108 9.26 -31.93 17.31
C GLU A 108 8.27 -30.86 17.83
N LEU A 109 7.96 -29.89 16.97
CA LEU A 109 6.94 -28.87 17.20
C LEU A 109 5.86 -28.90 16.13
N SER A 110 4.64 -28.52 16.49
CA SER A 110 3.59 -28.31 15.49
C SER A 110 3.80 -26.98 14.73
N GLY A 111 3.34 -26.93 13.48
CA GLY A 111 3.38 -25.70 12.69
C GLY A 111 2.60 -24.52 13.32
N GLU A 112 1.64 -24.76 14.21
CA GLU A 112 0.98 -23.70 14.98
C GLU A 112 1.88 -23.16 16.09
N HIS A 113 2.73 -24.00 16.70
CA HIS A 113 3.73 -23.53 17.67
C HIS A 113 4.75 -22.62 16.98
N VAL A 114 5.28 -23.03 15.82
CA VAL A 114 6.19 -22.20 15.00
C VAL A 114 5.53 -20.87 14.64
N ARG A 115 4.25 -20.88 14.21
CA ARG A 115 3.50 -19.64 13.96
C ARG A 115 3.45 -18.73 15.19
N ARG A 116 3.26 -19.29 16.38
CA ARG A 116 3.17 -18.53 17.64
C ARG A 116 4.51 -17.88 18.00
N ILE A 117 5.63 -18.58 17.75
CA ILE A 117 6.99 -18.03 17.89
C ILE A 117 7.19 -16.85 16.93
N LEU A 118 6.87 -17.05 15.65
CA LEU A 118 6.98 -15.99 14.63
C LEU A 118 6.16 -14.74 14.99
N LYS A 119 4.91 -14.91 15.48
CA LYS A 119 4.10 -13.79 15.97
C LYS A 119 4.75 -13.06 17.15
N LYS A 120 5.34 -13.78 18.11
CA LYS A 120 6.05 -13.18 19.26
C LYS A 120 7.27 -12.37 18.79
N LYS A 121 7.96 -12.84 17.74
CA LYS A 121 9.05 -12.14 17.05
C LYS A 121 8.58 -11.06 16.05
N LYS A 122 7.28 -10.73 16.03
CA LYS A 122 6.66 -9.71 15.15
C LYS A 122 6.68 -10.03 13.65
N TYR A 123 6.85 -11.29 13.27
CA TYR A 123 6.70 -11.74 11.88
C TYR A 123 5.22 -11.86 11.51
N VAL A 124 4.89 -11.45 10.29
CA VAL A 124 3.54 -11.49 9.73
C VAL A 124 3.54 -12.25 8.41
N TYR A 125 2.48 -13.02 8.15
CA TYR A 125 2.33 -13.75 6.90
C TYR A 125 1.87 -12.80 5.79
N LEU A 126 2.77 -12.48 4.87
CA LEU A 126 2.56 -11.51 3.79
C LEU A 126 2.62 -12.19 2.43
N TRP A 127 2.08 -11.50 1.41
CA TRP A 127 2.32 -11.86 0.03
C TRP A 127 3.67 -11.28 -0.40
N ALA A 128 4.52 -12.11 -1.03
CA ALA A 128 5.73 -11.62 -1.67
C ALA A 128 5.38 -10.57 -2.73
N LYS A 129 6.16 -9.50 -2.80
CA LYS A 129 6.00 -8.45 -3.81
C LYS A 129 6.73 -8.91 -5.08
N TYR A 130 6.06 -8.87 -6.22
CA TYR A 130 6.78 -8.87 -7.50
C TYR A 130 7.59 -7.57 -7.56
N SER A 131 8.91 -7.68 -7.45
CA SER A 131 9.81 -6.56 -7.65
C SER A 131 10.36 -6.61 -9.07
N LEU A 132 10.40 -5.44 -9.72
CA LEU A 132 11.15 -5.20 -10.95
C LEU A 132 12.30 -4.20 -10.68
N GLU A 133 12.66 -4.03 -9.41
CA GLU A 133 13.71 -3.10 -8.97
C GLU A 133 15.07 -3.51 -9.54
N ASP A 134 15.30 -4.81 -9.75
CA ASP A 134 16.46 -5.37 -10.46
C ASP A 134 16.60 -4.86 -11.91
N LYS A 135 15.47 -4.51 -12.54
CA LYS A 135 15.43 -3.97 -13.92
C LYS A 135 15.46 -2.44 -13.96
N GLN A 136 15.52 -1.78 -12.81
CA GLN A 136 15.54 -0.32 -12.72
C GLN A 136 16.98 0.18 -12.65
N ASP A 137 17.27 1.21 -13.43
CA ASP A 137 18.51 1.96 -13.31
C ASP A 137 18.32 3.06 -12.26
N SER A 138 18.85 2.82 -11.05
CA SER A 138 18.66 3.71 -9.89
C SER A 138 19.18 5.12 -10.15
N ALA A 139 20.34 5.27 -10.80
CA ALA A 139 20.94 6.56 -11.13
C ALA A 139 20.05 7.34 -12.12
N LYS A 140 19.54 6.68 -13.17
CA LYS A 140 18.61 7.35 -14.11
C LYS A 140 17.30 7.74 -13.43
N ARG A 141 16.80 6.93 -12.49
CA ARG A 141 15.58 7.26 -11.75
C ARG A 141 15.76 8.48 -10.85
N GLU A 142 16.87 8.56 -10.14
CA GLU A 142 17.18 9.67 -9.23
C GLU A 142 17.37 10.99 -9.99
N ALA A 143 18.18 10.99 -11.06
CA ALA A 143 18.35 12.16 -11.91
C ALA A 143 17.04 12.61 -12.58
N PHE A 144 16.18 11.66 -12.95
CA PHE A 144 14.85 11.99 -13.49
C PHE A 144 13.96 12.62 -12.42
N LYS A 145 13.97 12.08 -11.20
CA LYS A 145 13.17 12.57 -10.08
C LYS A 145 13.53 14.00 -9.74
N GLU A 146 14.81 14.34 -9.63
CA GLU A 146 15.29 15.69 -9.33
C GLU A 146 14.82 16.70 -10.41
N LYS A 147 14.99 16.35 -11.69
CA LYS A 147 14.48 17.19 -12.79
C LYS A 147 12.97 17.36 -12.76
N LEU A 148 12.24 16.26 -12.51
CA LEU A 148 10.79 16.29 -12.42
C LEU A 148 10.36 17.23 -11.30
N GLU A 149 10.94 17.12 -10.10
CA GLU A 149 10.65 18.01 -8.96
C GLU A 149 10.81 19.48 -9.34
N GLY A 150 11.91 19.85 -10.03
CA GLY A 150 12.09 21.22 -10.53
C GLY A 150 10.99 21.68 -11.49
N TYR A 151 10.56 20.84 -12.43
CA TYR A 151 9.42 21.17 -13.32
C TYR A 151 8.10 21.30 -12.56
N LEU A 152 7.87 20.44 -11.57
CA LEU A 152 6.66 20.44 -10.77
C LEU A 152 6.56 21.72 -9.93
N GLU A 153 7.65 22.14 -9.29
CA GLU A 153 7.74 23.39 -8.55
C GLU A 153 7.53 24.60 -9.47
N ALA A 154 8.24 24.67 -10.60
CA ALA A 154 8.07 25.74 -11.57
C ALA A 154 6.63 25.83 -12.11
N SER A 155 5.98 24.70 -12.36
CA SER A 155 4.58 24.66 -12.85
C SER A 155 3.55 25.10 -11.80
N LYS A 156 3.89 25.00 -10.50
CA LYS A 156 3.06 25.51 -9.40
C LYS A 156 3.22 27.01 -9.25
N LEU A 157 4.44 27.54 -9.39
CA LEU A 157 4.74 28.96 -9.28
C LEU A 157 4.23 29.75 -10.50
N GLU A 158 4.44 29.23 -11.70
CA GLU A 158 4.17 29.92 -12.97
C GLU A 158 3.29 29.05 -13.91
N PRO A 159 2.03 28.73 -13.52
CA PRO A 159 1.16 27.82 -14.27
C PRO A 159 0.76 28.35 -15.67
N ASN A 160 0.85 29.67 -15.87
CA ASN A 160 0.60 30.30 -17.17
C ASN A 160 1.80 30.22 -18.12
N ARG A 161 2.99 29.85 -17.62
CA ARG A 161 4.21 29.69 -18.42
C ARG A 161 4.59 28.23 -18.60
N LEU A 162 4.39 27.39 -17.59
CA LEU A 162 4.69 25.96 -17.63
C LEU A 162 3.53 25.15 -17.03
N GLN A 163 3.05 24.17 -17.80
CA GLN A 163 2.10 23.18 -17.34
C GLN A 163 2.71 21.79 -17.45
N VAL A 164 2.70 21.04 -16.35
CA VAL A 164 3.11 19.63 -16.35
C VAL A 164 1.86 18.76 -16.36
N TRP A 165 1.75 17.90 -17.36
CA TRP A 165 0.65 16.96 -17.54
C TRP A 165 1.17 15.53 -17.48
N PHE A 166 0.60 14.74 -16.58
CA PHE A 166 0.86 13.32 -16.48
C PHE A 166 -0.12 12.57 -17.37
N TRP A 167 0.38 11.81 -18.34
CA TRP A 167 -0.43 11.23 -19.40
C TRP A 167 -0.25 9.71 -19.47
N ASP A 168 -1.35 9.01 -19.72
CA ASP A 168 -1.37 7.55 -19.78
C ASP A 168 -2.67 7.01 -20.41
N GLU A 169 -2.69 5.71 -20.67
CA GLU A 169 -3.85 4.95 -21.12
C GLU A 169 -4.32 3.91 -20.07
N THR A 170 -5.63 3.72 -19.96
CA THR A 170 -6.19 2.62 -19.16
C THR A 170 -7.42 2.01 -19.80
N GLY A 171 -7.61 0.71 -19.60
CA GLY A 171 -8.83 0.00 -19.98
C GLY A 171 -9.74 -0.29 -18.77
N PHE A 172 -11.04 -0.02 -18.91
CA PHE A 172 -12.08 -0.37 -17.94
C PHE A 172 -12.98 -1.45 -18.52
N SER A 173 -12.95 -2.66 -17.95
CA SER A 173 -13.71 -3.80 -18.46
C SER A 173 -15.09 -3.90 -17.82
N LEU A 174 -16.06 -4.44 -18.56
CA LEU A 174 -17.35 -4.88 -18.01
C LEU A 174 -17.22 -6.05 -17.02
N ARG A 175 -16.06 -6.73 -17.00
CA ARG A 175 -15.78 -7.76 -15.99
C ARG A 175 -15.68 -7.11 -14.61
N VAL A 176 -16.46 -7.64 -13.67
CA VAL A 176 -16.48 -7.13 -12.29
C VAL A 176 -15.10 -7.17 -11.66
N ILE A 177 -14.60 -5.99 -11.29
CA ILE A 177 -13.41 -5.83 -10.47
C ILE A 177 -13.78 -6.20 -9.03
N ARG A 178 -13.13 -7.22 -8.48
CA ARG A 178 -13.33 -7.65 -7.08
C ARG A 178 -12.30 -6.97 -6.19
N ARG A 179 -12.77 -6.32 -5.12
CA ARG A 179 -11.95 -5.74 -4.07
C ARG A 179 -12.29 -6.32 -2.70
N LYS A 180 -11.48 -5.97 -1.69
CA LYS A 180 -11.77 -6.29 -0.31
C LYS A 180 -12.99 -5.48 0.13
N THR A 181 -13.86 -6.09 0.92
CA THR A 181 -15.06 -5.44 1.43
C THR A 181 -15.32 -5.90 2.86
N TRP A 182 -16.02 -5.09 3.63
CA TRP A 182 -16.44 -5.45 4.98
C TRP A 182 -17.52 -6.52 4.93
N GLY A 183 -17.41 -7.51 5.82
CA GLY A 183 -18.37 -8.60 5.94
C GLY A 183 -18.25 -9.24 7.32
N LYS A 184 -19.35 -9.85 7.79
CA LYS A 184 -19.36 -10.57 9.06
C LYS A 184 -18.34 -11.72 9.01
N LYS A 185 -17.52 -11.87 10.06
CA LYS A 185 -16.54 -12.97 10.17
C LYS A 185 -17.22 -14.31 9.87
N GLY A 186 -16.59 -15.13 9.04
CA GLY A 186 -17.15 -16.42 8.59
C GLY A 186 -18.20 -16.34 7.47
N ARG A 187 -18.66 -15.14 7.06
CA ARG A 187 -19.59 -14.97 5.94
C ARG A 187 -18.91 -14.21 4.80
N ARG A 188 -18.67 -14.90 3.67
CA ARG A 188 -18.11 -14.28 2.46
C ARG A 188 -19.22 -13.66 1.63
N LYS A 189 -19.17 -12.33 1.43
CA LYS A 189 -20.06 -11.64 0.49
C LYS A 189 -19.80 -12.18 -0.92
N LYS A 190 -20.84 -12.73 -1.55
CA LYS A 190 -20.78 -13.17 -2.95
C LYS A 190 -21.04 -11.94 -3.83
N VAL A 191 -20.24 -11.80 -4.88
CA VAL A 191 -20.40 -10.77 -5.90
C VAL A 191 -20.61 -11.50 -7.21
N THR A 192 -21.77 -11.30 -7.82
CA THR A 192 -22.15 -11.96 -9.07
C THR A 192 -21.18 -11.51 -10.17
N GLY A 193 -20.48 -12.46 -10.79
CA GLY A 193 -19.59 -12.17 -11.90
C GLY A 193 -20.31 -12.44 -13.21
N GLN A 194 -20.95 -11.44 -13.81
CA GLN A 194 -21.31 -11.58 -15.23
C GLN A 194 -20.03 -11.58 -16.06
N ARG A 195 -19.96 -12.48 -17.04
CA ARG A 195 -18.85 -12.61 -17.99
C ARG A 195 -19.06 -11.73 -19.22
N SER A 196 -19.71 -10.57 -19.06
CA SER A 196 -19.92 -9.62 -20.16
C SER A 196 -18.56 -9.23 -20.76
N ARG A 197 -18.43 -9.35 -22.07
CA ARG A 197 -17.22 -8.98 -22.81
C ARG A 197 -17.38 -7.53 -23.26
N GLY A 198 -16.33 -6.75 -23.12
CA GLY A 198 -16.34 -5.32 -23.44
C GLY A 198 -15.39 -4.55 -22.55
N ARG A 199 -14.81 -3.49 -23.11
CA ARG A 199 -13.88 -2.60 -22.42
C ARG A 199 -13.98 -1.21 -23.02
N VAL A 200 -13.99 -0.20 -22.17
CA VAL A 200 -13.78 1.19 -22.56
C VAL A 200 -12.29 1.48 -22.40
N ASN A 201 -11.61 1.87 -23.47
CA ASN A 201 -10.24 2.39 -23.38
C ASN A 201 -10.30 3.90 -23.23
N VAL A 202 -9.48 4.41 -22.32
CA VAL A 202 -9.38 5.83 -22.04
C VAL A 202 -7.92 6.22 -22.16
N MET A 203 -7.66 7.30 -22.87
CA MET A 203 -6.37 8.00 -22.89
C MET A 203 -6.59 9.38 -22.29
N GLY A 204 -5.72 9.84 -21.42
CA GLY A 204 -5.90 11.15 -20.84
C GLY A 204 -4.70 11.69 -20.10
N GLY A 205 -4.86 12.92 -19.64
CA GLY A 205 -3.89 13.66 -18.87
C GLY A 205 -4.48 14.23 -17.58
N ILE A 206 -3.63 14.37 -16.56
CA ILE A 206 -3.89 15.22 -15.39
C ILE A 206 -2.83 16.31 -15.27
N ARG A 207 -3.27 17.56 -15.20
CA ARG A 207 -2.41 18.71 -14.92
C ARG A 207 -1.99 18.72 -13.47
N TYR A 208 -0.70 18.90 -13.22
CA TYR A 208 -0.16 18.82 -11.87
C TYR A 208 -0.63 19.97 -10.97
N SER A 209 -0.61 21.21 -11.47
CA SER A 209 -0.84 22.43 -10.67
C SER A 209 -2.23 22.49 -10.02
N ASP A 210 -3.29 22.18 -10.78
CA ASP A 210 -4.69 22.32 -10.34
C ASP A 210 -5.49 21.01 -10.38
N ARG A 211 -4.84 19.89 -10.73
CA ARG A 211 -5.44 18.56 -10.86
C ARG A 211 -6.53 18.48 -11.92
N LYS A 212 -6.60 19.43 -12.85
CA LYS A 212 -7.53 19.38 -13.98
C LYS A 212 -7.23 18.15 -14.84
N ARG A 213 -8.29 17.49 -15.31
CA ARG A 213 -8.21 16.24 -16.06
C ARG A 213 -8.81 16.43 -17.43
N ILE A 214 -8.24 15.75 -18.40
CA ILE A 214 -8.82 15.62 -19.73
C ILE A 214 -8.68 14.17 -20.17
N CYS A 215 -9.80 13.51 -20.44
CA CYS A 215 -9.83 12.09 -20.76
C CYS A 215 -10.68 11.84 -22.00
N TYR A 216 -10.10 11.11 -22.95
CA TYR A 216 -10.66 10.76 -24.24
C TYR A 216 -10.98 9.27 -24.31
N PHE A 217 -12.16 8.93 -24.81
CA PHE A 217 -12.56 7.56 -25.07
C PHE A 217 -12.06 7.14 -26.44
N ILE A 218 -11.28 6.06 -26.49
CA ILE A 218 -10.60 5.62 -27.70
C ILE A 218 -10.91 4.16 -27.99
N GLU A 219 -10.89 3.78 -29.26
CA GLU A 219 -11.04 2.37 -29.63
C GLU A 219 -9.76 1.58 -29.38
N LYS A 220 -8.59 2.16 -29.71
CA LYS A 220 -7.27 1.54 -29.56
C LYS A 220 -6.18 2.59 -29.32
N GLY A 221 -5.15 2.24 -28.56
CA GLY A 221 -3.93 3.05 -28.43
C GLY A 221 -3.07 2.94 -29.68
N THR A 222 -3.01 3.99 -30.48
CA THR A 222 -2.11 4.10 -31.65
C THR A 222 -1.40 5.45 -31.62
N GLY A 223 -0.29 5.56 -32.37
CA GLY A 223 0.46 6.81 -32.48
C GLY A 223 -0.36 7.96 -33.07
N ASP A 224 -1.21 7.68 -34.06
CA ASP A 224 -2.09 8.68 -34.66
C ASP A 224 -3.16 9.16 -33.69
N ILE A 225 -3.80 8.24 -32.95
CA ILE A 225 -4.78 8.60 -31.92
C ILE A 225 -4.11 9.43 -30.84
N PHE A 226 -2.91 9.06 -30.41
CA PHE A 226 -2.12 9.83 -29.45
C PHE A 226 -1.85 11.26 -29.95
N TYR A 227 -1.42 11.42 -31.21
CA TYR A 227 -1.24 12.73 -31.82
C TYR A 227 -2.54 13.57 -31.83
N GLU A 228 -3.67 12.97 -32.24
CA GLU A 228 -4.96 13.67 -32.27
C GLU A 228 -5.43 14.08 -30.87
N GLN A 229 -5.18 13.28 -29.83
CA GLN A 229 -5.51 13.68 -28.46
C GLN A 229 -4.61 14.80 -27.95
N LEU A 230 -3.32 14.83 -28.30
CA LEU A 230 -2.44 15.96 -27.97
C LEU A 230 -2.84 17.25 -28.69
N LYS A 231 -3.35 17.14 -29.92
CA LYS A 231 -3.93 18.29 -30.63
C LYS A 231 -5.15 18.84 -29.87
N GLN A 232 -6.05 17.97 -29.42
CA GLN A 232 -7.19 18.39 -28.60
C GLN A 232 -6.75 19.00 -27.25
N LEU A 233 -5.70 18.47 -26.61
CA LEU A 233 -5.12 19.09 -25.43
C LEU A 233 -4.57 20.50 -25.74
N ASN A 234 -3.87 20.67 -26.86
CA ASN A 234 -3.33 21.95 -27.27
C ASN A 234 -4.45 22.99 -27.48
N GLU A 235 -5.53 22.61 -28.16
CA GLU A 235 -6.70 23.48 -28.33
C GLU A 235 -7.39 23.80 -27.01
N PHE A 236 -7.44 22.84 -26.07
CA PHE A 236 -7.95 23.07 -24.73
C PHE A 236 -7.11 24.13 -23.98
N VAL A 237 -5.78 23.98 -23.96
CA VAL A 237 -4.87 24.92 -23.29
C VAL A 237 -4.91 26.30 -23.96
N LYS A 238 -5.01 26.34 -25.30
CA LYS A 238 -5.19 27.56 -26.08
C LYS A 238 -6.51 28.26 -25.76
N SER A 239 -7.59 27.50 -25.58
CA SER A 239 -8.88 28.04 -25.16
C SER A 239 -8.81 28.64 -23.76
N GLU A 240 -8.13 27.99 -22.82
CA GLU A 240 -7.88 28.57 -21.49
C GLU A 240 -7.06 29.87 -21.57
N TRP A 241 -6.03 29.90 -22.42
CA TRP A 241 -5.20 31.09 -22.65
C TRP A 241 -6.03 32.28 -23.18
N ILE A 242 -6.92 32.05 -24.13
CA ILE A 242 -7.82 33.08 -24.67
C ILE A 242 -8.83 33.53 -23.60
N GLN A 243 -9.37 32.61 -22.80
CA GLN A 243 -10.28 32.93 -21.70
C GLN A 243 -9.63 33.80 -20.62
N GLN A 244 -8.30 33.74 -20.48
CA GLN A 244 -7.54 34.64 -19.61
C GLN A 244 -7.36 36.06 -20.20
N GLY A 245 -7.91 36.33 -21.39
CA GLY A 245 -7.85 37.64 -22.05
C GLY A 245 -6.66 37.82 -22.99
N ASN A 246 -5.87 36.76 -23.24
CA ASN A 246 -4.74 36.84 -24.14
C ASN A 246 -5.15 36.67 -25.61
N GLN A 247 -4.32 37.19 -26.51
CA GLN A 247 -4.54 37.06 -27.96
C GLN A 247 -4.19 35.64 -28.44
N GLU A 248 -5.01 35.11 -29.35
CA GLU A 248 -4.81 33.80 -29.95
C GLU A 248 -3.49 33.74 -30.74
N ALA A 249 -3.17 34.80 -31.48
CA ALA A 249 -1.96 34.88 -32.32
C ALA A 249 -0.66 34.76 -31.49
N ASP A 250 -0.70 35.13 -30.22
CA ASP A 250 0.45 35.09 -29.33
C ASP A 250 0.63 33.73 -28.63
N PHE A 251 -0.35 32.82 -28.71
CA PHE A 251 -0.33 31.55 -27.99
C PHE A 251 0.95 30.74 -28.27
N GLN A 252 1.38 30.70 -29.54
CA GLN A 252 2.58 29.94 -29.91
C GLN A 252 3.85 30.49 -29.24
N LYS A 253 3.94 31.81 -29.07
CA LYS A 253 5.13 32.51 -28.58
C LYS A 253 5.10 32.72 -27.06
N LEU A 254 3.96 33.13 -26.52
CA LEU A 254 3.78 33.56 -25.13
C LEU A 254 2.93 32.59 -24.31
N GLY A 255 2.17 31.72 -24.97
CA GLY A 255 1.37 30.71 -24.28
C GLY A 255 2.23 29.70 -23.51
N PRO A 256 1.62 28.97 -22.58
CA PRO A 256 2.33 28.04 -21.72
C PRO A 256 3.06 26.97 -22.54
N LYS A 257 4.23 26.56 -22.04
CA LYS A 257 4.86 25.31 -22.43
C LYS A 257 4.21 24.18 -21.66
N VAL A 258 3.87 23.10 -22.37
CA VAL A 258 3.13 21.96 -21.86
C VAL A 258 4.06 20.75 -21.89
N LEU A 259 4.53 20.34 -20.73
CA LEU A 259 5.39 19.17 -20.56
C LEU A 259 4.52 17.92 -20.31
N ILE A 260 4.52 16.97 -21.24
CA ILE A 260 3.77 15.72 -21.14
C ILE A 260 4.67 14.62 -20.59
N ILE A 261 4.38 14.16 -19.38
CA ILE A 261 5.07 13.03 -18.73
C ILE A 261 4.43 11.72 -19.20
N LEU A 262 5.21 10.84 -19.84
CA LEU A 262 4.72 9.62 -20.50
C LEU A 262 5.52 8.39 -20.08
N ASP A 263 4.88 7.22 -20.15
CA ASP A 263 5.60 5.95 -20.10
C ASP A 263 6.38 5.69 -21.40
N ASN A 264 7.12 4.58 -21.44
CA ASN A 264 7.94 4.21 -22.59
C ASN A 264 7.19 3.38 -23.65
N ALA A 265 5.86 3.44 -23.72
CA ALA A 265 5.12 2.66 -24.70
C ALA A 265 5.60 2.96 -26.13
N SER A 266 5.75 1.90 -26.93
CA SER A 266 6.39 1.97 -28.26
C SER A 266 5.69 2.94 -29.21
N TYR A 267 4.37 3.10 -29.09
CA TYR A 267 3.60 4.01 -29.92
C TYR A 267 3.78 5.49 -29.56
N HIS A 268 4.21 5.83 -28.33
CA HIS A 268 4.58 7.21 -27.97
C HIS A 268 5.93 7.63 -28.55
N LYS A 269 6.80 6.66 -28.87
CA LYS A 269 8.17 6.89 -29.33
C LYS A 269 8.37 6.76 -30.83
N LYS A 270 7.30 6.57 -31.60
CA LYS A 270 7.43 6.48 -33.04
C LYS A 270 7.96 7.80 -33.59
N LYS A 271 9.06 7.73 -34.34
CA LYS A 271 9.81 8.92 -34.79
C LYS A 271 8.97 9.87 -35.64
N ASP A 272 8.11 9.31 -36.50
CA ASP A 272 7.15 10.05 -37.32
C ASP A 272 6.15 10.83 -36.46
N ILE A 273 5.61 10.20 -35.41
CA ILE A 273 4.67 10.84 -34.49
C ILE A 273 5.36 11.94 -33.67
N VAL A 274 6.55 11.67 -33.12
CA VAL A 274 7.32 12.67 -32.36
C VAL A 274 7.65 13.88 -33.24
N ALA A 275 8.15 13.67 -34.46
CA ALA A 275 8.44 14.76 -35.39
C ALA A 275 7.18 15.55 -35.78
N LYS A 276 6.04 14.87 -35.92
CA LYS A 276 4.74 15.51 -36.20
C LYS A 276 4.29 16.39 -35.02
N ILE A 277 4.50 15.94 -33.78
CA ILE A 277 4.21 16.72 -32.57
C ILE A 277 5.11 17.95 -32.49
N GLU A 278 6.43 17.79 -32.62
CA GLU A 278 7.39 18.89 -32.57
C GLU A 278 7.11 19.96 -33.62
N LYS A 279 6.72 19.54 -34.83
CA LYS A 279 6.40 20.45 -35.94
C LYS A 279 5.08 21.20 -35.74
N ASN A 280 4.02 20.50 -35.32
CA ASN A 280 2.66 21.05 -35.35
C ASN A 280 2.16 21.56 -33.99
N LEU A 281 2.79 21.12 -32.89
CA LEU A 281 2.40 21.43 -31.51
C LEU A 281 3.61 21.98 -30.74
N PRO A 282 4.18 23.14 -31.13
CA PRO A 282 5.45 23.68 -30.62
C PRO A 282 5.42 24.11 -29.14
N ASN A 283 4.24 24.17 -28.53
CA ASN A 283 4.08 24.39 -27.09
C ASN A 283 4.13 23.07 -26.30
N ILE A 284 3.97 21.92 -26.94
CA ILE A 284 3.99 20.60 -26.30
C ILE A 284 5.39 20.00 -26.38
N GLN A 285 5.89 19.54 -25.23
CA GLN A 285 7.14 18.83 -25.10
C GLN A 285 6.92 17.47 -24.44
N LEU A 286 7.48 16.41 -25.02
CA LEU A 286 7.34 15.06 -24.48
C LEU A 286 8.51 14.75 -23.53
N TYR A 287 8.20 14.20 -22.37
CA TYR A 287 9.20 13.80 -21.38
C TYR A 287 8.92 12.38 -20.88
N PHE A 288 9.82 11.46 -21.21
CA PHE A 288 9.60 10.03 -20.98
C PHE A 288 10.14 9.60 -19.62
N LEU A 289 9.30 8.86 -18.88
CA LEU A 289 9.67 8.23 -17.62
C LEU A 289 10.84 7.25 -17.82
N PRO A 290 11.68 7.03 -16.81
CA PRO A 290 12.64 5.94 -16.82
C PRO A 290 11.92 4.58 -16.91
N ALA A 291 12.64 3.56 -17.39
CA ALA A 291 12.09 2.21 -17.47
C ALA A 291 11.55 1.76 -16.10
N TYR A 292 10.41 1.06 -16.12
CA TYR A 292 9.77 0.49 -14.91
C TYR A 292 9.50 1.49 -13.78
N SER A 293 9.19 2.76 -14.10
CA SER A 293 8.91 3.82 -13.11
C SER A 293 7.46 4.35 -13.13
N PRO A 294 6.41 3.50 -13.11
CA PRO A 294 5.02 3.94 -13.16
C PRO A 294 4.60 4.75 -11.92
N ASP A 295 5.33 4.64 -10.81
CA ASP A 295 5.08 5.39 -9.59
C ASP A 295 5.37 6.88 -9.67
N TYR A 296 6.08 7.31 -10.73
CA TYR A 296 6.22 8.73 -11.06
C TYR A 296 5.04 9.27 -11.88
N ASN A 297 4.15 8.42 -12.37
CA ASN A 297 3.03 8.86 -13.18
C ASN A 297 1.80 9.18 -12.31
N LEU A 298 1.50 10.47 -12.10
CA LEU A 298 0.41 10.88 -11.22
C LEU A 298 -0.97 10.37 -11.67
N ILE A 299 -1.20 10.24 -12.98
CA ILE A 299 -2.51 9.85 -13.51
C ILE A 299 -2.91 8.41 -13.13
N GLU A 300 -1.95 7.56 -12.77
CA GLU A 300 -2.23 6.23 -12.23
C GLU A 300 -3.09 6.29 -10.96
N LEU A 301 -3.03 7.40 -10.20
CA LEU A 301 -3.94 7.63 -9.07
C LEU A 301 -5.38 7.87 -9.50
N VAL A 302 -5.57 8.54 -10.63
CA VAL A 302 -6.90 8.75 -11.24
C VAL A 302 -7.44 7.39 -11.66
N TRP A 303 -6.66 6.61 -12.40
CA TRP A 303 -7.05 5.27 -12.85
C TRP A 303 -7.35 4.32 -11.69
N HIS A 304 -6.52 4.32 -10.66
CA HIS A 304 -6.74 3.53 -9.47
C HIS A 304 -8.04 3.93 -8.77
N SER A 305 -8.24 5.24 -8.52
CA SER A 305 -9.44 5.76 -7.85
C SER A 305 -10.72 5.43 -8.62
N THR A 306 -10.70 5.57 -9.95
CA THR A 306 -11.83 5.19 -10.80
C THR A 306 -12.10 3.68 -10.75
N LYS A 307 -11.05 2.83 -10.76
CA LYS A 307 -11.18 1.37 -10.62
C LYS A 307 -11.76 0.97 -9.26
N GLU A 308 -11.39 1.66 -8.18
CA GLU A 308 -12.00 1.46 -6.86
C GLU A 308 -13.46 1.89 -6.84
N TYR A 309 -13.81 3.01 -7.47
CA TYR A 309 -15.19 3.49 -7.54
C TYR A 309 -16.11 2.51 -8.29
N VAL A 310 -15.63 1.91 -9.39
CA VAL A 310 -16.42 0.95 -10.18
C VAL A 310 -16.32 -0.49 -9.65
N ALA A 311 -15.53 -0.74 -8.59
CA ALA A 311 -15.38 -2.07 -8.03
C ALA A 311 -16.73 -2.63 -7.54
N HIS A 312 -16.92 -3.93 -7.72
CA HIS A 312 -18.16 -4.65 -7.38
C HIS A 312 -19.43 -4.22 -8.13
N ARG A 313 -19.36 -3.25 -9.05
CA ARG A 313 -20.50 -2.86 -9.89
C ARG A 313 -20.59 -3.75 -11.13
N LEU A 314 -21.83 -3.97 -11.56
CA LEU A 314 -22.17 -4.59 -12.84
C LEU A 314 -22.68 -3.50 -13.78
N PHE A 315 -22.32 -3.62 -15.04
CA PHE A 315 -22.75 -2.74 -16.12
C PHE A 315 -23.41 -3.59 -17.20
N GLN A 316 -24.54 -3.13 -17.72
CA GLN A 316 -25.31 -3.80 -18.75
C GLN A 316 -24.65 -3.66 -20.13
N SER A 317 -23.94 -2.55 -20.38
CA SER A 317 -23.30 -2.26 -21.67
C SER A 317 -22.01 -1.46 -21.54
N VAL A 318 -21.23 -1.44 -22.62
CA VAL A 318 -20.04 -0.57 -22.76
C VAL A 318 -20.44 0.91 -22.67
N SER A 319 -21.57 1.28 -23.28
CA SER A 319 -22.08 2.66 -23.27
C SER A 319 -22.43 3.14 -21.87
N GLU A 320 -23.08 2.31 -21.05
CA GLU A 320 -23.38 2.64 -19.65
C GLU A 320 -22.10 2.90 -18.86
N LEU A 321 -21.10 2.03 -19.02
CA LEU A 321 -19.80 2.22 -18.39
C LEU A 321 -19.13 3.51 -18.86
N GLN A 322 -19.16 3.81 -20.17
CA GLN A 322 -18.55 5.01 -20.73
C GLN A 322 -19.20 6.29 -20.20
N VAL A 323 -20.54 6.34 -20.10
CA VAL A 323 -21.26 7.50 -19.52
C VAL A 323 -20.85 7.74 -18.06
N LEU A 324 -20.72 6.67 -17.26
CA LEU A 324 -20.24 6.80 -15.89
C LEU A 324 -18.78 7.29 -15.85
N LEU A 325 -17.91 6.74 -16.71
CA LEU A 325 -16.51 7.14 -16.76
C LEU A 325 -16.37 8.61 -17.16
N ASP A 326 -17.19 9.12 -18.07
CA ASP A 326 -17.18 10.54 -18.47
C ASP A 326 -17.52 11.45 -17.29
N LYS A 327 -18.56 11.10 -16.54
CA LYS A 327 -18.94 11.81 -15.31
C LYS A 327 -17.80 11.86 -14.29
N LEU A 328 -17.16 10.71 -14.05
CA LEU A 328 -16.08 10.58 -13.08
C LEU A 328 -14.80 11.32 -13.53
N LEU A 329 -14.41 11.15 -14.79
CA LEU A 329 -13.10 11.58 -15.29
C LEU A 329 -13.10 13.04 -15.78
N ASN A 330 -14.17 13.48 -16.45
CA ASN A 330 -14.25 14.79 -17.10
C ASN A 330 -15.17 15.78 -16.38
N LYS A 331 -16.23 15.32 -15.68
CA LYS A 331 -17.23 16.20 -15.02
C LYS A 331 -16.98 16.44 -13.52
N GLY A 332 -15.83 16.01 -13.01
CA GLY A 332 -15.42 16.27 -11.64
C GLY A 332 -16.12 15.42 -10.57
N GLU A 333 -16.92 14.41 -10.94
CA GLU A 333 -17.62 13.57 -9.94
C GLU A 333 -16.68 12.61 -9.19
N LEU A 334 -15.45 12.37 -9.70
CA LEU A 334 -14.47 11.54 -9.01
C LEU A 334 -13.64 12.33 -7.99
N ILE A 335 -13.98 12.12 -6.72
CA ILE A 335 -13.26 12.66 -5.56
C ILE A 335 -12.03 11.79 -5.27
N ILE A 336 -10.84 12.40 -5.33
CA ILE A 336 -9.57 11.76 -4.98
C ILE A 336 -8.98 12.43 -3.75
N LYS A 337 -8.65 11.64 -2.72
CA LYS A 337 -7.92 12.13 -1.54
C LYS A 337 -6.43 12.15 -1.82
N TRP A 338 -5.94 13.27 -2.34
CA TRP A 338 -4.54 13.46 -2.76
C TRP A 338 -3.50 13.32 -1.64
N GLN A 339 -3.89 13.52 -0.38
CA GLN A 339 -2.98 13.41 0.78
C GLN A 339 -2.66 11.96 1.19
N ARG A 340 -3.27 10.94 0.56
CA ARG A 340 -3.01 9.54 0.89
C ARG A 340 -1.95 8.97 -0.04
N LYS A 341 -0.94 8.29 0.52
CA LYS A 341 -0.07 7.37 -0.23
C LYS A 341 -0.94 6.22 -0.78
N ILE A 342 -1.40 6.36 -2.02
CA ILE A 342 -2.11 5.30 -2.72
C ILE A 342 -1.04 4.38 -3.31
N LYS A 343 -1.08 3.11 -2.90
CA LYS A 343 -0.18 2.07 -3.41
C LYS A 343 -0.77 1.52 -4.72
N ASN A 344 -0.09 1.72 -5.85
CA ASN A 344 -0.41 1.06 -7.11
C ASN A 344 0.68 0.02 -7.42
N LYS A 345 0.29 -1.24 -7.68
CA LYS A 345 1.22 -2.36 -7.95
C LYS A 345 2.42 -2.47 -6.99
N GLY A 346 2.24 -2.06 -5.73
CA GLY A 346 3.29 -2.13 -4.70
C GLY A 346 4.20 -0.90 -4.58
N ASN A 347 4.07 0.11 -5.45
CA ASN A 347 4.79 1.38 -5.33
C ASN A 347 3.82 2.50 -4.91
N ALA A 348 4.29 3.43 -4.07
CA ALA A 348 3.53 4.61 -3.69
C ALA A 348 3.72 5.69 -4.76
N VAL A 349 2.64 6.18 -5.36
CA VAL A 349 2.72 7.38 -6.20
C VAL A 349 2.91 8.58 -5.28
N ILE A 350 3.92 9.40 -5.55
CA ILE A 350 4.19 10.60 -4.76
C ILE A 350 3.17 11.66 -5.13
N ALA A 351 2.14 11.80 -4.29
CA ALA A 351 1.23 12.94 -4.32
C ALA A 351 1.66 13.92 -3.23
N SER A 352 2.65 14.76 -3.52
CA SER A 352 2.99 15.94 -2.72
C SER A 352 2.54 17.22 -3.42
#